data_AF-A0A520F9J2-F1
#
_entry.id   AF-A0A520F9J2-F1
#
_cell.length_a   1.000
_cell.length_b   1.000
_cell.length_c   1.000
_cell.angle_alpha   90.00
_cell.angle_beta   90.00
_cell.angle_gamma   90.00
#
_symmetry.space_group_name_H-M   'P 1'
#
loop_
_entity.id
_entity.type
_entity.pdbx_description
1 polymer ?
#
loop_
_entity_poly.entity_id
_entity_poly.type
_entity_poly.pdbx_seq_one_letter_code
_entity_poly.pdbx_strand_id
1 'polypeptide(L)'
;ICTGEGGWAVELSGVAGGTPQFLLQSLVMTVEAPDGAVVPESELLATLASVWEPDFGDVSDDGILDALEDDTGFAVGDPVVGRFGYLCAARAVLIPDGLRAVRQDLPGGGALLHISASGDVDTVVRVYERLRDAGALEPLPRPLDRPTL
;
A
#
# COMPACT_ATOMS: atom_id res chain seq x y z
N ILE A 1 9.43 -6.51 17.34
CA ILE A 1 10.27 -5.31 17.19
C ILE A 1 11.75 -5.71 17.17
N CYS A 2 12.42 -5.43 16.08
CA CYS A 2 13.87 -5.54 15.92
C CYS A 2 14.46 -4.13 16.09
N THR A 3 15.47 -3.98 16.94
CA THR A 3 16.14 -2.69 17.17
C THR A 3 17.51 -2.68 16.50
N GLY A 4 17.84 -1.56 15.85
CA GLY A 4 19.11 -1.31 15.18
C GLY A 4 19.96 -0.27 15.92
N GLU A 5 21.23 -0.16 15.54
CA GLU A 5 22.09 0.91 16.03
C GLU A 5 21.52 2.29 15.65
N GLY A 6 21.78 3.30 16.47
CA GLY A 6 21.47 4.69 16.15
C GLY A 6 20.00 5.11 16.29
N GLY A 7 19.14 4.28 16.89
CA GLY A 7 17.73 4.64 17.17
C GLY A 7 16.72 4.13 16.14
N TRP A 8 17.12 3.19 15.29
CA TRP A 8 16.21 2.51 14.36
C TRP A 8 15.44 1.39 15.05
N ALA A 9 14.15 1.26 14.72
CA ALA A 9 13.38 0.06 15.05
C ALA A 9 12.48 -0.34 13.87
N VAL A 10 12.29 -1.64 13.72
CA VAL A 10 11.36 -2.21 12.73
C VAL A 10 10.47 -3.22 13.41
N GLU A 11 9.17 -3.11 13.15
CA GLU A 11 8.19 -4.13 13.48
C GLU A 11 7.58 -4.70 12.21
N LEU A 12 7.42 -6.02 12.16
CA LEU A 12 6.71 -6.69 11.09
C LEU A 12 5.63 -7.57 11.71
N SER A 13 4.39 -7.36 11.30
CA SER A 13 3.20 -8.04 11.80
C SER A 13 2.36 -8.51 10.62
N GLY A 14 1.80 -9.72 10.68
CA GLY A 14 1.03 -10.24 9.55
C GLY A 14 -0.03 -11.24 9.97
N VAL A 15 -1.08 -11.31 9.15
CA VAL A 15 -2.18 -12.27 9.26
C VAL A 15 -2.26 -13.02 7.93
N ALA A 16 -2.06 -14.34 7.97
CA ALA A 16 -2.06 -15.18 6.77
C ALA A 16 -2.72 -16.54 7.03
N GLY A 17 -3.21 -17.16 5.95
CA GLY A 17 -3.85 -18.48 5.98
C GLY A 17 -5.33 -18.47 6.36
N GLY A 18 -5.99 -19.62 6.18
CA GLY A 18 -7.41 -19.82 6.46
C GLY A 18 -8.36 -19.18 5.43
N THR A 19 -9.63 -19.05 5.80
CA THR A 19 -10.69 -18.44 4.99
C THR A 19 -11.15 -17.15 5.67
N PRO A 20 -10.40 -16.05 5.53
CA PRO A 20 -10.72 -14.81 6.22
C PRO A 20 -12.10 -14.27 5.82
N GLN A 21 -12.94 -14.00 6.82
CA GLN A 21 -14.27 -13.40 6.63
C GLN A 21 -14.27 -11.89 6.86
N PHE A 22 -13.31 -11.38 7.63
CA PHE A 22 -13.34 -9.99 8.15
C PHE A 22 -12.11 -9.16 7.77
N LEU A 23 -10.91 -9.76 7.68
CA LEU A 23 -9.66 -9.09 7.36
C LEU A 23 -8.94 -9.80 6.22
N LEU A 24 -8.42 -9.05 5.26
CA LEU A 24 -7.56 -9.61 4.21
C LEU A 24 -6.31 -10.23 4.81
N GLN A 25 -5.70 -11.18 4.09
CA GLN A 25 -4.34 -11.60 4.44
C GLN A 25 -3.43 -10.38 4.24
N SER A 26 -2.77 -9.95 5.31
CA SER A 26 -2.04 -8.69 5.36
C SER A 26 -0.69 -8.86 6.02
N LEU A 27 0.24 -7.99 5.63
CA LEU A 27 1.56 -7.85 6.22
C LEU A 27 1.81 -6.35 6.38
N VAL A 28 2.12 -5.92 7.60
CA VAL A 28 2.38 -4.53 7.96
C VAL A 28 3.81 -4.43 8.48
N MET A 29 4.58 -3.51 7.92
CA MET A 29 5.91 -3.14 8.40
C MET A 29 5.85 -1.72 8.96
N THR A 30 6.16 -1.57 10.24
CA THR A 30 6.33 -0.26 10.89
C THR A 30 7.82 0.01 11.01
N VAL A 31 8.26 1.18 10.56
CA VAL A 31 9.66 1.63 10.64
C VAL A 31 9.73 2.88 11.48
N GLU A 32 10.42 2.78 12.62
CA GLU A 32 10.81 3.94 13.43
C GLU A 32 12.25 4.32 13.06
N ALA A 33 12.42 5.57 12.64
CA ALA A 33 13.69 6.11 12.20
C ALA A 33 14.10 7.29 13.08
N PRO A 34 15.41 7.52 13.29
CA PRO A 34 15.90 8.72 13.97
C PRO A 34 15.50 10.01 13.24
N ASP A 35 15.39 11.11 13.97
CA ASP A 35 15.05 12.42 13.39
C ASP A 35 15.98 12.79 12.21
N GLY A 36 15.36 13.17 11.09
CA GLY A 36 16.07 13.57 9.87
C GLY A 36 16.65 12.41 9.05
N ALA A 37 16.48 11.16 9.49
CA ALA A 37 16.81 10.01 8.67
C ALA A 37 15.85 9.87 7.49
N VAL A 38 16.37 9.43 6.35
CA VAL A 38 15.57 9.13 5.16
C VAL A 38 15.30 7.63 5.14
N VAL A 39 14.02 7.27 5.19
CA VAL A 39 13.57 5.88 5.05
C VAL A 39 13.39 5.57 3.55
N PRO A 40 13.98 4.48 3.01
CA PRO A 40 13.80 4.08 1.62
C PRO A 40 12.45 3.38 1.41
N GLU A 41 11.37 4.14 1.61
CA GLU A 41 9.98 3.64 1.67
C GLU A 41 9.55 2.90 0.40
N SER A 42 9.85 3.46 -0.77
CA SER A 42 9.53 2.84 -2.07
C SER A 42 10.22 1.50 -2.27
N GLU A 43 11.48 1.41 -1.87
CA GLU A 43 12.30 0.21 -2.01
C GLU A 43 11.86 -0.86 -1.01
N LEU A 44 11.48 -0.47 0.21
CA LEU A 44 10.90 -1.38 1.19
C LEU A 44 9.56 -1.94 0.70
N LEU A 45 8.67 -1.10 0.17
CA LEU A 45 7.40 -1.54 -0.41
C LEU A 45 7.62 -2.47 -1.61
N ALA A 46 8.53 -2.12 -2.52
CA ALA A 46 8.87 -2.98 -3.65
C ALA A 46 9.44 -4.33 -3.20
N THR A 47 10.28 -4.34 -2.16
CA THR A 47 10.84 -5.57 -1.58
C THR A 47 9.73 -6.45 -1.01
N LEU A 48 8.83 -5.88 -0.20
CA LEU A 48 7.69 -6.59 0.36
C LEU A 48 6.79 -7.15 -0.74
N ALA A 49 6.49 -6.35 -1.76
CA ALA A 49 5.68 -6.77 -2.90
C ALA A 49 6.30 -7.95 -3.64
N SER A 50 7.63 -7.95 -3.83
CA SER A 50 8.34 -9.04 -4.52
C SER A 50 8.38 -10.36 -3.75
N VAL A 51 8.29 -10.32 -2.41
CA VAL A 51 8.38 -11.50 -1.55
C VAL A 51 7.00 -12.04 -1.18
N TRP A 52 6.04 -11.14 -0.91
CA TRP A 52 4.70 -11.50 -0.43
C TRP A 52 3.67 -11.62 -1.54
N GLU A 53 3.93 -11.04 -2.71
CA GLU A 53 3.02 -11.02 -3.87
C GLU A 53 1.58 -10.58 -3.51
N PRO A 54 1.41 -9.40 -2.85
CA PRO A 54 0.08 -8.93 -2.49
C PRO A 54 -0.71 -8.47 -3.73
N ASP A 55 -2.02 -8.31 -3.58
CA ASP A 55 -2.86 -7.69 -4.61
C ASP A 55 -2.64 -6.17 -4.69
N PHE A 56 -2.41 -5.53 -3.53
CA PHE A 56 -2.12 -4.12 -3.38
C PHE A 56 -1.26 -3.88 -2.14
N GLY A 57 -0.65 -2.71 -2.03
CA GLY A 57 0.04 -2.28 -0.81
C GLY A 57 0.32 -0.79 -0.86
N ASP A 58 0.68 -0.23 0.29
CA ASP A 58 0.88 1.20 0.42
C ASP A 58 1.98 1.54 1.43
N VAL A 59 2.44 2.78 1.35
CA VAL A 59 3.14 3.46 2.43
C VAL A 59 2.29 4.66 2.81
N SER A 60 1.83 4.71 4.05
CA SER A 60 0.95 5.74 4.58
C SER A 60 1.33 6.12 6.01
N ASP A 61 0.78 7.22 6.49
CA ASP A 61 0.79 7.66 7.89
C ASP A 61 -0.64 7.97 8.34
N ASP A 62 -0.81 8.29 9.62
CA ASP A 62 -2.13 8.58 10.22
C ASP A 62 -2.82 9.75 9.49
N GLY A 63 -2.08 10.78 9.06
CA GLY A 63 -2.66 11.93 8.38
C GLY A 63 -3.23 11.60 7.01
N ILE A 64 -2.58 10.69 6.27
CA ILE A 64 -3.12 10.18 5.01
C ILE A 64 -4.35 9.29 5.26
N LEU A 65 -4.29 8.39 6.24
CA LEU A 65 -5.39 7.47 6.54
C LEU A 65 -6.63 8.23 7.01
N ASP A 66 -6.48 9.17 7.94
CA ASP A 66 -7.57 10.02 8.44
C ASP A 66 -8.25 10.77 7.29
N ALA A 67 -7.48 11.39 6.40
CA ALA A 67 -8.04 12.11 5.25
C ALA A 67 -8.79 11.17 4.28
N LEU A 68 -8.29 9.95 4.06
CA LEU A 68 -8.99 8.98 3.22
C LEU A 68 -10.32 8.54 3.86
N GLU A 69 -10.34 8.29 5.17
CA GLU A 69 -11.56 7.94 5.92
C GLU A 69 -12.59 9.07 5.82
N ASP A 70 -12.17 10.31 6.08
CA ASP A 70 -13.04 11.48 6.11
C ASP A 70 -13.58 11.88 4.72
N ASP A 71 -12.73 11.87 3.69
CA ASP A 71 -13.08 12.46 2.39
C ASP A 71 -13.64 11.46 1.38
N THR A 72 -13.26 10.17 1.50
CA THR A 72 -13.55 9.17 0.45
C THR A 72 -14.43 8.01 0.93
N GLY A 73 -14.71 7.95 2.23
CA GLY A 73 -15.40 6.81 2.84
C GLY A 73 -14.58 5.53 2.80
N PHE A 74 -13.25 5.65 2.74
CA PHE A 74 -12.34 4.53 2.96
C PHE A 74 -12.62 3.90 4.33
N ALA A 75 -12.59 2.57 4.39
CA ALA A 75 -12.65 1.83 5.63
C ALA A 75 -11.50 0.83 5.73
N VAL A 76 -11.06 0.55 6.95
CA VAL A 76 -10.02 -0.44 7.21
C VAL A 76 -10.34 -1.78 6.53
N GLY A 77 -9.41 -2.22 5.68
CA GLY A 77 -9.53 -3.44 4.88
C GLY A 77 -10.01 -3.23 3.44
N ASP A 78 -10.33 -2.00 3.05
CA ASP A 78 -10.43 -1.61 1.64
C ASP A 78 -9.04 -1.54 0.99
N PRO A 79 -8.91 -1.84 -0.32
CA PRO A 79 -7.69 -1.57 -1.05
C PRO A 79 -7.33 -0.08 -1.00
N VAL A 80 -6.06 0.21 -0.72
CA VAL A 80 -5.58 1.57 -0.47
C VAL A 80 -4.21 1.81 -1.12
N VAL A 81 -3.93 3.08 -1.39
CA VAL A 81 -2.61 3.60 -1.74
C VAL A 81 -2.35 4.83 -0.87
N GLY A 82 -1.11 5.01 -0.44
CA GLY A 82 -0.68 6.18 0.31
C GLY A 82 0.21 7.06 -0.55
N ARG A 83 1.25 7.64 0.06
CA ARG A 83 2.28 8.41 -0.67
C ARG A 83 3.05 7.55 -1.67
N PHE A 84 3.19 6.26 -1.36
CA PHE A 84 3.54 5.21 -2.32
C PHE A 84 2.42 4.16 -2.35
N GLY A 85 2.21 3.58 -3.53
CA GLY A 85 1.27 2.49 -3.73
C GLY A 85 1.88 1.38 -4.57
N TYR A 86 1.48 0.15 -4.32
CA TYR A 86 1.77 -1.00 -5.16
C TYR A 86 0.44 -1.61 -5.63
N LEU A 87 0.38 -1.98 -6.90
CA LEU A 87 -0.73 -2.71 -7.49
C LEU A 87 -0.19 -3.94 -8.23
N CYS A 88 -0.79 -5.11 -7.98
CA CYS A 88 -0.46 -6.31 -8.74
C CYS A 88 -0.76 -6.13 -10.23
N ALA A 89 -0.23 -7.00 -11.10
CA ALA A 89 -0.35 -6.86 -12.54
C ALA A 89 -1.81 -6.68 -13.02
N ALA A 90 -2.75 -7.43 -12.43
CA ALA A 90 -4.17 -7.37 -12.77
C ALA A 90 -4.84 -6.03 -12.40
N ARG A 91 -4.37 -5.35 -11.36
CA ARG A 91 -4.86 -4.01 -10.97
C ARG A 91 -4.11 -2.90 -11.69
N ALA A 92 -2.82 -3.10 -11.98
CA ALA A 92 -1.98 -2.12 -12.65
C ALA A 92 -2.41 -1.81 -14.10
N VAL A 93 -3.14 -2.73 -14.77
CA VAL A 93 -3.72 -2.44 -16.10
C VAL A 93 -4.92 -1.48 -16.03
N LEU A 94 -5.50 -1.27 -14.84
CA LEU A 94 -6.63 -0.37 -14.60
C LEU A 94 -6.18 1.03 -14.20
N ILE A 95 -4.87 1.29 -14.11
CA ILE A 95 -4.35 2.62 -13.81
C ILE A 95 -4.75 3.58 -14.95
N PRO A 96 -5.50 4.66 -14.67
CA PRO A 96 -5.94 5.58 -15.70
C PRO A 96 -4.78 6.43 -16.23
N ASP A 97 -4.85 6.79 -17.50
CA ASP A 97 -3.90 7.73 -18.11
C ASP A 97 -3.94 9.11 -17.41
N GLY A 98 -2.79 9.78 -17.40
CA GLY A 98 -2.65 11.10 -16.78
C GLY A 98 -2.90 11.11 -15.28
N LEU A 99 -2.75 9.97 -14.59
CA LEU A 99 -2.71 9.92 -13.14
C LEU A 99 -1.51 10.73 -12.64
N ARG A 100 -1.70 11.53 -11.58
CA ARG A 100 -0.64 12.35 -10.98
C ARG A 100 0.24 11.48 -10.08
N ALA A 101 0.91 10.50 -10.68
CA ALA A 101 1.85 9.61 -10.01
C ALA A 101 2.94 9.17 -11.00
N VAL A 102 4.16 8.97 -10.51
CA VAL A 102 5.21 8.32 -11.31
C VAL A 102 5.02 6.81 -11.17
N ARG A 103 4.78 6.15 -12.30
CA ARG A 103 4.65 4.69 -12.37
C ARG A 103 6.01 4.05 -12.64
N GLN A 104 6.33 3.00 -11.89
CA GLN A 104 7.46 2.12 -12.12
C GLN A 104 6.98 0.67 -12.14
N ASP A 105 7.12 -0.02 -13.26
CA ASP A 105 6.79 -1.45 -13.34
C ASP A 105 7.84 -2.29 -12.60
N LEU A 106 7.40 -3.30 -11.85
CA LEU A 106 8.30 -4.18 -11.09
C LEU A 106 8.67 -5.46 -11.87
N PRO A 107 9.91 -5.98 -11.71
CA PRO A 107 10.27 -7.30 -12.19
C PRO A 107 9.36 -8.37 -11.55
N GLY A 108 8.67 -9.18 -12.37
CA GLY A 108 7.68 -10.16 -11.89
C GLY A 108 6.22 -9.69 -12.05
N GLY A 109 5.99 -8.44 -12.42
CA GLY A 109 4.67 -7.87 -12.68
C GLY A 109 4.21 -6.91 -11.58
N GLY A 110 3.10 -6.22 -11.86
CA GLY A 110 2.62 -5.13 -11.01
C GLY A 110 3.38 -3.82 -11.22
N ALA A 111 2.93 -2.79 -10.52
CA ALA A 111 3.46 -1.45 -10.63
C ALA A 111 3.55 -0.78 -9.26
N LEU A 112 4.67 -0.10 -9.02
CA LEU A 112 4.85 0.86 -7.95
C LEU A 112 4.42 2.24 -8.45
N LEU A 113 3.71 2.97 -7.61
CA LEU A 113 3.25 4.33 -7.82
C LEU A 113 3.92 5.22 -6.77
N HIS A 114 4.65 6.24 -7.24
CA HIS A 114 5.10 7.34 -6.41
C HIS A 114 4.12 8.49 -6.60
N ILE A 115 3.30 8.73 -5.58
CA ILE A 115 2.11 9.58 -5.67
C ILE A 115 2.42 10.97 -5.15
N SER A 116 3.02 11.05 -3.97
CA SER A 116 3.32 12.33 -3.33
C SER A 116 4.63 12.32 -2.56
N ALA A 117 5.23 13.50 -2.44
CA ALA A 117 6.23 13.76 -1.41
C ALA A 117 5.55 13.81 -0.03
N SER A 118 6.33 13.65 1.03
CA SER A 118 5.83 13.74 2.42
C SER A 118 5.04 15.04 2.64
N GLY A 119 3.84 14.91 3.21
CA GLY A 119 2.96 16.03 3.56
C GLY A 119 1.96 16.49 2.49
N ASP A 120 1.99 15.98 1.26
CA ASP A 120 0.98 16.31 0.23
C ASP A 120 -0.17 15.26 0.23
N VAL A 121 -1.01 15.34 1.26
CA VAL A 121 -2.16 14.44 1.50
C VAL A 121 -3.23 14.59 0.42
N ASP A 122 -3.56 15.82 0.02
CA ASP A 122 -4.58 16.09 -0.99
C ASP A 122 -4.29 15.39 -2.34
N THR A 123 -3.00 15.29 -2.72
CA THR A 123 -2.62 14.56 -3.93
C THR A 123 -2.85 13.06 -3.79
N VAL A 124 -2.61 12.49 -2.60
CA VAL A 124 -2.91 11.09 -2.31
C VAL A 124 -4.41 10.83 -2.43
N VAL A 125 -5.24 11.63 -1.76
CA VAL A 125 -6.72 11.50 -1.81
C VAL A 125 -7.22 11.53 -3.25
N ARG A 126 -6.82 12.53 -4.05
CA ARG A 126 -7.23 12.63 -5.47
C ARG A 126 -6.77 11.44 -6.32
N VAL A 127 -5.58 10.90 -6.06
CA VAL A 127 -5.06 9.75 -6.80
C VAL A 127 -5.79 8.47 -6.38
N TYR A 128 -6.06 8.30 -5.08
CA TYR A 128 -6.86 7.21 -4.54
C TYR A 128 -8.25 7.18 -5.19
N GLU A 129 -8.97 8.31 -5.21
CA GLU A 129 -10.29 8.40 -5.84
C GLU A 129 -10.26 7.99 -7.32
N ARG A 130 -9.28 8.50 -8.08
CA ARG A 130 -9.15 8.15 -9.51
C ARG A 130 -8.83 6.69 -9.73
N LEU A 131 -8.05 6.06 -8.86
CA LEU A 131 -7.77 4.62 -8.93
C LEU A 131 -9.00 3.79 -8.54
N ARG A 132 -9.78 4.26 -7.57
CA ARG A 132 -11.05 3.65 -7.16
C ARG A 132 -12.08 3.72 -8.29
N ASP A 133 -12.28 4.89 -8.89
CA ASP A 133 -13.19 5.11 -10.02
C ASP A 133 -12.82 4.26 -11.25
N ALA A 134 -11.53 3.99 -11.46
CA ALA A 134 -11.03 3.13 -12.53
C ALA A 134 -11.14 1.63 -12.20
N GLY A 135 -11.56 1.27 -10.99
CA GLY A 135 -11.68 -0.10 -10.50
C GLY A 135 -10.34 -0.74 -10.09
N ALA A 136 -9.24 0.01 -10.10
CA ALA A 136 -7.93 -0.50 -9.66
C ALA A 136 -7.92 -0.84 -8.17
N LEU A 137 -8.80 -0.21 -7.38
CA LEU A 137 -8.98 -0.43 -5.94
C LEU A 137 -10.30 -1.12 -5.58
N GLU A 138 -10.89 -1.88 -6.52
CA GLU A 138 -12.08 -2.69 -6.21
C GLU A 138 -11.82 -3.64 -5.02
N PRO A 139 -12.72 -3.71 -4.03
CA PRO A 139 -12.58 -4.61 -2.89
C PRO A 139 -12.35 -6.06 -3.33
N LEU A 140 -11.46 -6.76 -2.63
CA LEU A 140 -11.27 -8.19 -2.85
C LEU A 140 -12.51 -8.98 -2.38
N PRO A 141 -12.86 -10.10 -3.04
CA PRO A 141 -13.99 -10.91 -2.64
C PRO A 141 -13.83 -11.43 -1.21
N ARG A 142 -14.95 -11.50 -0.48
CA ARG A 142 -15.02 -12.03 0.88
C ARG A 142 -16.04 -13.17 0.93
N PRO A 143 -15.66 -14.41 1.30
CA PRO A 143 -14.31 -14.82 1.68
C PRO A 143 -13.34 -14.82 0.51
N LEU A 144 -12.06 -14.56 0.81
CA LEU A 144 -11.00 -14.64 -0.19
C LEU A 144 -10.70 -16.12 -0.48
N ASP A 145 -11.04 -16.59 -1.68
CA ASP A 145 -10.69 -17.95 -2.13
C ASP A 145 -9.33 -17.92 -2.84
N ARG A 146 -8.26 -17.83 -2.05
CA ARG A 146 -6.88 -17.98 -2.53
C ARG A 146 -6.43 -19.38 -2.10
N PRO A 147 -5.90 -20.23 -3.01
CA PRO A 147 -5.32 -21.50 -2.59
C PRO A 147 -4.25 -21.21 -1.54
N THR A 148 -4.46 -21.69 -0.32
CA THR A 148 -3.43 -21.68 0.72
C THR A 148 -2.24 -22.49 0.22
N LEU A 149 -1.07 -21.87 0.13
CA LEU A 149 0.20 -22.56 -0.09
C LEU A 149 0.43 -23.63 0.99
#